data_AF-A0A4Y9G152-F1
#
_entry.id   AF-A0A4Y9G152-F1
#
_cell.length_a   1.000
_cell.length_b   1.000
_cell.length_c   1.000
_cell.angle_alpha   90.00
_cell.angle_beta   90.00
_cell.angle_gamma   90.00
#
_symmetry.space_group_name_H-M   'P 1'
#
loop_
_entity.id
_entity.type
_entity.pdbx_description
1 polymer ?
#
loop_
_entity_poly.entity_id
_entity_poly.type
_entity_poly.pdbx_seq_one_letter_code
_entity_poly.pdbx_strand_id
1 'polypeptide(L)'
;MQHVTTDAEIVRLSLARPREFAALFDRHAASVGHYARRLVGADAGDDVMSETFLVAFRRRADYDFDRESALPWLLGIATRLAHRARAAEAKRWRALQASARVAVETAISDIEAASDRADAAARLTRLVPHIRRMNDADRDTLLLYAWGDLSTEQIADALGVPVGTVWSRINRMRRKLRLELPTDTSEEGDDGLAHIRA
;
A
#
# COMPACT_ATOMS: atom_id res chain seq x y z
N MET A 1 -22.89 -3.07 -27.99
CA MET A 1 -22.57 -2.29 -26.78
C MET A 1 -21.97 -3.27 -25.78
N GLN A 2 -20.64 -3.31 -25.64
CA GLN A 2 -19.99 -4.21 -24.68
C GLN A 2 -20.30 -3.67 -23.28
N HIS A 3 -21.08 -4.41 -22.49
CA HIS A 3 -21.34 -4.06 -21.10
C HIS A 3 -20.01 -4.21 -20.35
N VAL A 4 -19.36 -3.11 -19.98
CA VAL A 4 -18.19 -3.16 -19.11
C VAL A 4 -18.70 -3.53 -17.73
N THR A 5 -18.60 -4.81 -17.36
CA THR A 5 -19.05 -5.29 -16.06
C THR A 5 -18.21 -4.63 -14.95
N THR A 6 -18.87 -3.87 -14.08
CA THR A 6 -18.25 -3.22 -12.91
C THR A 6 -17.73 -4.27 -11.93
N ASP A 7 -16.81 -3.90 -11.02
CA ASP A 7 -16.35 -4.85 -10.01
C ASP A 7 -17.51 -5.28 -9.09
N ALA A 8 -18.39 -4.34 -8.75
CA ALA A 8 -19.59 -4.62 -7.96
C ALA A 8 -20.48 -5.70 -8.62
N GLU A 9 -20.69 -5.61 -9.93
CA GLU A 9 -21.45 -6.62 -10.67
C GLU A 9 -20.74 -7.97 -10.68
N ILE A 10 -19.42 -8.01 -10.92
CA ILE A 10 -18.63 -9.25 -10.85
C ILE A 10 -18.78 -9.91 -9.47
N VAL A 11 -18.59 -9.13 -8.41
CA VAL A 11 -18.72 -9.59 -7.02
C VAL A 11 -20.14 -10.10 -6.77
N ARG A 12 -21.17 -9.37 -7.20
CA ARG A 12 -22.58 -9.75 -7.02
C ARG A 12 -22.91 -11.05 -7.73
N LEU A 13 -22.50 -11.19 -8.99
CA LEU A 13 -22.70 -12.42 -9.76
C LEU A 13 -21.99 -13.61 -9.12
N SER A 14 -20.80 -13.38 -8.55
CA SER A 14 -20.00 -14.43 -7.91
C SER A 14 -20.60 -15.02 -6.63
N LEU A 15 -21.60 -14.38 -6.03
CA LEU A 15 -22.35 -14.94 -4.91
C LEU A 15 -23.12 -16.19 -5.34
N ALA A 16 -23.81 -16.12 -6.48
CA ALA A 16 -24.56 -17.25 -7.04
C ALA A 16 -23.69 -18.14 -7.95
N ARG A 17 -22.70 -17.56 -8.63
CA ARG A 17 -21.83 -18.25 -9.59
C ARG A 17 -20.36 -18.04 -9.22
N PRO A 18 -19.80 -18.84 -8.29
CA PRO A 18 -18.45 -18.63 -7.76
C PRO A 18 -17.34 -18.40 -8.79
N ARG A 19 -17.44 -19.01 -9.97
CA ARG A 19 -16.47 -18.86 -11.06
C ARG A 19 -16.36 -17.43 -11.61
N GLU A 20 -17.43 -16.63 -11.52
CA GLU A 20 -17.44 -15.24 -12.00
C GLU A 20 -16.42 -14.37 -11.25
N PHE A 21 -16.05 -14.76 -10.02
CA PHE A 21 -15.02 -14.05 -9.25
C PHE A 21 -13.65 -14.03 -9.96
N ALA A 22 -13.38 -14.98 -10.87
CA ALA A 22 -12.14 -15.01 -11.63
C ALA A 22 -11.91 -13.72 -12.42
N ALA A 23 -12.97 -13.10 -12.95
CA ALA A 23 -12.85 -11.82 -13.66
C ALA A 23 -12.34 -10.69 -12.75
N LEU A 24 -12.63 -10.74 -11.44
CA LEU A 24 -12.10 -9.78 -10.47
C LEU A 24 -10.62 -10.03 -10.21
N PHE A 25 -10.22 -11.30 -10.15
CA PHE A 25 -8.83 -11.70 -10.04
C PHE A 25 -8.03 -11.21 -11.25
N ASP A 26 -8.46 -11.53 -12.47
CA ASP A 26 -7.77 -11.16 -13.71
C ASP A 26 -7.57 -9.64 -13.82
N ARG A 27 -8.55 -8.86 -13.37
CA ARG A 27 -8.51 -7.40 -13.41
C ARG A 27 -7.52 -6.79 -12.41
N HIS A 28 -7.38 -7.36 -11.21
CA HIS A 28 -6.70 -6.70 -10.09
C HIS A 28 -5.45 -7.42 -9.58
N ALA A 29 -5.18 -8.66 -10.00
CA ALA A 29 -4.06 -9.45 -9.51
C ALA A 29 -2.72 -8.74 -9.67
N ALA A 30 -2.47 -8.11 -10.82
CA ALA A 30 -1.25 -7.35 -11.06
C ALA A 30 -1.07 -6.19 -10.07
N SER A 31 -2.12 -5.38 -9.86
CA SER A 31 -2.08 -4.23 -8.95
C SER A 31 -1.91 -4.65 -7.49
N VAL A 32 -2.67 -5.67 -7.06
CA VAL A 32 -2.57 -6.22 -5.69
C VAL A 32 -1.20 -6.86 -5.47
N GLY A 33 -0.68 -7.62 -6.44
CA GLY A 33 0.62 -8.26 -6.38
C GLY A 33 1.76 -7.24 -6.32
N HIS A 34 1.74 -6.22 -7.17
CA HIS A 34 2.74 -5.14 -7.14
C HIS A 34 2.73 -4.40 -5.79
N TYR A 35 1.53 -4.07 -5.29
CA TYR A 35 1.37 -3.45 -3.98
C TYR A 35 1.92 -4.35 -2.85
N ALA A 36 1.51 -5.62 -2.83
CA ALA A 36 1.94 -6.59 -1.81
C ALA A 36 3.45 -6.80 -1.82
N ARG A 37 4.09 -6.95 -2.99
CA ARG A 37 5.54 -7.12 -3.11
C ARG A 37 6.30 -5.91 -2.57
N ARG A 38 5.78 -4.69 -2.73
CA ARG A 38 6.38 -3.50 -2.11
C ARG A 38 6.21 -3.47 -0.59
N LEU A 39 5.20 -4.13 -0.06
CA LEU A 39 5.00 -4.25 1.39
C LEU A 39 5.94 -5.30 2.01
N VAL A 40 6.01 -6.50 1.46
CA VAL A 40 6.61 -7.67 2.14
C VAL A 40 7.80 -8.30 1.38
N GLY A 41 8.20 -7.72 0.25
CA GLY A 41 9.23 -8.30 -0.62
C GLY A 41 8.61 -9.21 -1.69
N ALA A 42 9.41 -9.57 -2.71
CA ALA A 42 8.94 -10.34 -3.86
C ALA A 42 8.38 -11.72 -3.44
N ASP A 43 9.14 -12.47 -2.65
CA ASP A 43 8.80 -13.85 -2.27
C ASP A 43 7.49 -13.93 -1.49
N ALA A 44 7.34 -13.09 -0.46
CA ALA A 44 6.12 -13.07 0.37
C ALA A 44 4.95 -12.32 -0.30
N GLY A 45 5.22 -11.52 -1.35
CA GLY A 45 4.22 -10.70 -2.00
C GLY A 45 3.18 -11.51 -2.75
N ASP A 46 3.59 -12.61 -3.39
CA ASP A 46 2.71 -13.49 -4.16
C ASP A 46 1.78 -14.29 -3.23
N ASP A 47 2.27 -14.69 -2.07
CA ASP A 47 1.47 -15.30 -1.01
C ASP A 47 0.41 -14.33 -0.49
N VAL A 48 0.81 -13.08 -0.17
CA VAL A 48 -0.13 -12.05 0.29
C VAL A 48 -1.18 -11.73 -0.77
N MET A 49 -0.79 -11.65 -2.05
CA MET A 49 -1.74 -11.46 -3.15
C MET A 49 -2.74 -12.62 -3.22
N SER A 50 -2.25 -13.85 -3.22
CA SER A 50 -3.10 -15.06 -3.30
C SER A 50 -4.06 -15.15 -2.11
N GLU A 51 -3.56 -14.92 -0.90
CA GLU A 51 -4.39 -14.89 0.31
C GLU A 51 -5.38 -13.73 0.30
N THR A 52 -5.02 -12.58 -0.28
CA THR A 52 -5.94 -11.43 -0.45
C THR A 52 -7.16 -11.84 -1.24
N PHE A 53 -6.99 -12.48 -2.40
CA PHE A 53 -8.12 -12.93 -3.21
C PHE A 53 -8.90 -14.06 -2.56
N LEU A 54 -8.24 -14.95 -1.81
CA LEU A 54 -8.93 -15.99 -1.04
C LEU A 54 -9.80 -15.40 0.08
N VAL A 55 -9.30 -14.40 0.79
CA VAL A 55 -10.07 -13.67 1.82
C VAL A 55 -11.20 -12.89 1.18
N ALA A 56 -10.94 -12.16 0.10
CA ALA A 56 -11.95 -11.43 -0.65
C ALA A 56 -13.05 -12.36 -1.15
N PHE A 57 -12.69 -13.50 -1.77
CA PHE A 57 -13.67 -14.48 -2.22
C PHE A 57 -14.53 -14.99 -1.05
N ARG A 58 -13.95 -15.34 0.09
CA ARG A 58 -14.72 -15.80 1.27
C ARG A 58 -15.64 -14.72 1.84
N ARG A 59 -15.24 -13.45 1.73
CA ARG A 59 -15.95 -12.28 2.30
C ARG A 59 -16.73 -11.48 1.28
N ARG A 60 -16.91 -11.99 0.06
CA ARG A 60 -17.54 -11.25 -1.05
C ARG A 60 -19.00 -10.87 -0.81
N ALA A 61 -19.67 -11.51 0.16
CA ALA A 61 -20.99 -11.11 0.63
C ALA A 61 -20.97 -9.84 1.49
N ASP A 62 -19.84 -9.51 2.11
CA ASP A 62 -19.63 -8.29 2.92
C ASP A 62 -19.21 -7.08 2.04
N TYR A 63 -19.11 -7.26 0.72
CA TYR A 63 -18.68 -6.20 -0.18
C TYR A 63 -19.72 -5.07 -0.23
N ASP A 64 -19.24 -3.83 -0.16
CA ASP A 64 -20.09 -2.64 -0.34
C ASP A 64 -20.43 -2.50 -1.83
N PHE A 65 -21.64 -2.91 -2.20
CA PHE A 65 -22.11 -2.91 -3.59
C PHE A 65 -22.38 -1.52 -4.18
N ASP A 66 -22.32 -0.46 -3.37
CA ASP A 66 -22.36 0.91 -3.85
C ASP A 66 -20.99 1.37 -4.39
N ARG A 67 -19.93 0.55 -4.22
CA ARG A 67 -18.58 0.81 -4.74
C ARG A 67 -18.36 0.13 -6.08
N GLU A 68 -18.15 0.93 -7.11
CA GLU A 68 -17.90 0.44 -8.47
C GLU A 68 -16.58 -0.31 -8.61
N SER A 69 -15.55 0.08 -7.84
CA SER A 69 -14.23 -0.55 -7.83
C SER A 69 -13.97 -1.31 -6.52
N ALA A 70 -13.53 -2.56 -6.66
CA ALA A 70 -13.13 -3.40 -5.54
C ALA A 70 -11.66 -3.20 -5.15
N LEU A 71 -10.87 -2.46 -5.94
CA LEU A 71 -9.44 -2.27 -5.68
C LEU A 71 -9.17 -1.70 -4.28
N PRO A 72 -9.87 -0.67 -3.76
CA PRO A 72 -9.65 -0.18 -2.40
C PRO A 72 -9.88 -1.25 -1.33
N TRP A 73 -10.94 -2.05 -1.50
CA TRP A 73 -11.25 -3.16 -0.60
C TRP A 73 -10.17 -4.24 -0.62
N LEU A 74 -9.70 -4.63 -1.80
CA LEU A 74 -8.62 -5.60 -2.00
C LEU A 74 -7.29 -5.10 -1.40
N LEU A 75 -6.90 -3.85 -1.66
CA LEU A 75 -5.68 -3.27 -1.10
C LEU A 75 -5.76 -3.15 0.42
N GLY A 76 -6.92 -2.81 0.98
CA GLY A 76 -7.13 -2.84 2.42
C GLY A 76 -6.97 -4.25 3.04
N ILE A 77 -7.43 -5.30 2.35
CA ILE A 77 -7.18 -6.69 2.78
C ILE A 77 -5.67 -6.99 2.72
N ALA A 78 -5.01 -6.67 1.62
CA ALA A 78 -3.58 -6.88 1.42
C ALA A 78 -2.74 -6.17 2.50
N THR A 79 -3.06 -4.92 2.87
CA THR A 79 -2.40 -4.19 3.95
C THR A 79 -2.47 -4.96 5.28
N ARG A 80 -3.65 -5.47 5.64
CA ARG A 80 -3.85 -6.23 6.89
C ARG A 80 -3.09 -7.56 6.87
N LEU A 81 -3.05 -8.26 5.74
CA LEU A 81 -2.31 -9.51 5.58
C LEU A 81 -0.79 -9.28 5.62
N ALA A 82 -0.30 -8.25 4.95
CA ALA A 82 1.10 -7.85 5.01
C ALA A 82 1.58 -7.57 6.44
N HIS A 83 0.76 -6.91 7.27
CA HIS A 83 1.07 -6.71 8.69
C HIS A 83 1.20 -8.03 9.44
N ARG A 84 0.28 -8.98 9.21
CA ARG A 84 0.35 -10.32 9.82
C ARG A 84 1.60 -11.08 9.39
N ALA A 85 1.93 -11.03 8.09
CA ALA A 85 3.14 -11.67 7.56
C ALA A 85 4.40 -11.11 8.21
N ARG A 86 4.55 -9.78 8.30
CA ARG A 86 5.69 -9.14 8.97
C ARG A 86 5.77 -9.47 10.46
N ALA A 87 4.62 -9.50 11.15
CA ALA A 87 4.58 -9.84 12.58
C ALA A 87 4.98 -11.30 12.82
N ALA A 88 4.50 -12.23 11.99
CA ALA A 88 4.88 -13.63 12.04
C ALA A 88 6.38 -13.81 11.79
N GLU A 89 6.92 -13.11 10.79
CA GLU A 89 8.34 -13.17 10.46
C GLU A 89 9.20 -12.63 11.60
N ALA A 90 8.87 -11.44 12.13
CA ALA A 90 9.58 -10.89 13.29
C ALA A 90 9.49 -11.80 14.52
N LYS A 91 8.41 -12.56 14.70
CA LYS A 91 8.30 -13.57 15.78
C LYS A 91 9.22 -14.76 15.52
N ARG A 92 9.30 -15.26 14.28
CA ARG A 92 10.24 -16.33 13.90
C ARG A 92 11.69 -15.91 14.10
N TRP A 93 12.07 -14.71 13.68
CA TRP A 93 13.42 -14.16 13.92
C TRP A 93 13.74 -14.07 15.41
N ARG A 94 12.81 -13.57 16.24
CA ARG A 94 13.01 -13.55 17.70
C ARG A 94 13.12 -14.94 18.31
N ALA A 95 12.32 -15.90 17.85
CA ALA A 95 12.41 -17.29 18.31
C ALA A 95 13.73 -17.94 17.89
N LEU A 96 14.19 -17.68 16.66
CA LEU A 96 15.49 -18.14 16.16
C LEU A 96 16.64 -17.52 16.96
N GLN A 97 16.60 -16.22 17.24
CA GLN A 97 17.57 -15.54 18.11
C GLN A 97 17.52 -16.06 19.56
N ALA A 98 16.34 -16.41 20.08
CA ALA A 98 16.19 -17.00 21.41
C ALA A 98 16.75 -18.43 21.47
N SER A 99 16.65 -19.21 20.37
CA SER A 99 17.32 -20.51 20.24
C SER A 99 18.83 -20.40 19.94
N ALA A 100 19.27 -19.31 19.33
CA ALA A 100 20.65 -19.05 18.92
C ALA A 100 21.42 -18.21 19.96
N ARG A 101 21.38 -18.58 21.25
CA ARG A 101 22.39 -18.15 22.25
C ARG A 101 23.75 -18.84 22.06
N VAL A 102 24.06 -19.28 20.84
CA VAL A 102 25.38 -19.66 20.36
C VAL A 102 25.48 -19.12 18.92
N ALA A 103 26.56 -18.37 18.65
CA ALA A 103 26.97 -17.75 17.39
C ALA A 103 26.45 -16.33 17.09
N VAL A 104 27.29 -15.40 17.55
CA VAL A 104 27.50 -13.97 17.24
C VAL A 104 27.13 -13.51 15.82
N GLU A 105 26.34 -12.42 15.81
CA GLU A 105 26.46 -11.18 15.02
C GLU A 105 27.09 -11.23 13.62
N THR A 106 26.30 -10.88 12.58
CA THR A 106 26.58 -9.86 11.54
C THR A 106 25.65 -10.08 10.33
N ALA A 107 25.01 -9.00 9.83
CA ALA A 107 24.83 -8.72 8.40
C ALA A 107 23.94 -7.48 8.20
N ILE A 108 24.56 -6.30 8.11
CA ILE A 108 24.00 -5.19 7.31
C ILE A 108 25.07 -4.83 6.28
N SER A 109 24.95 -5.43 5.12
CA SER A 109 25.39 -4.86 3.86
C SER A 109 24.65 -5.64 2.80
N ASP A 110 24.04 -4.91 1.86
CA ASP A 110 24.10 -5.17 0.43
C ASP A 110 22.89 -4.49 -0.22
N ILE A 111 23.16 -3.41 -0.95
CA ILE A 111 22.59 -3.08 -2.25
C ILE A 111 23.52 -2.01 -2.84
N GLU A 112 24.41 -2.43 -3.73
CA GLU A 112 24.92 -1.60 -4.83
C GLU A 112 24.76 -2.39 -6.12
N ALA A 113 23.89 -1.89 -7.02
CA ALA A 113 24.10 -1.88 -8.47
C ALA A 113 22.88 -1.27 -9.18
N ALA A 114 23.05 -0.05 -9.68
CA ALA A 114 22.68 0.41 -11.03
C ALA A 114 22.66 1.94 -11.06
N SER A 115 23.67 2.53 -11.71
CA SER A 115 23.71 3.96 -12.05
C SER A 115 22.57 4.29 -13.00
N ASP A 116 21.87 5.39 -12.69
CA ASP A 116 21.30 6.41 -13.62
C ASP A 116 20.07 7.18 -13.05
N ARG A 117 19.89 7.30 -11.73
CA ARG A 117 18.96 8.28 -11.12
C ARG A 117 19.45 8.86 -9.79
N ALA A 118 20.56 9.59 -9.84
CA ALA A 118 21.28 10.08 -8.66
C ALA A 118 20.43 10.94 -7.69
N ASP A 119 19.42 11.66 -8.18
CA ASP A 119 18.67 12.58 -7.31
C ASP A 119 17.45 11.95 -6.61
N ALA A 120 16.79 10.98 -7.25
CA ALA A 120 15.63 10.31 -6.67
C ALA A 120 16.02 9.31 -5.58
N ALA A 121 17.12 8.57 -5.79
CA ALA A 121 17.62 7.60 -4.82
C ALA A 121 18.12 8.28 -3.54
N ALA A 122 18.85 9.40 -3.66
CA ALA A 122 19.33 10.16 -2.51
C ALA A 122 18.18 10.72 -1.65
N ARG A 123 17.10 11.20 -2.28
CA ARG A 123 15.88 11.66 -1.58
C ARG A 123 15.16 10.50 -0.88
N LEU A 124 15.06 9.34 -1.53
CA LEU A 124 14.46 8.14 -0.94
C LEU A 124 15.25 7.63 0.28
N THR A 125 16.58 7.62 0.21
CA THR A 125 17.45 7.23 1.34
C THR A 125 17.23 8.13 2.56
N ARG A 126 17.01 9.44 2.36
CA ARG A 126 16.68 10.37 3.46
C ARG A 126 15.27 10.14 4.01
N LEU A 127 14.29 9.76 3.17
CA LEU A 127 12.89 9.52 3.57
C LEU A 127 12.67 8.20 4.33
N VAL A 128 13.40 7.15 3.99
CA VAL A 128 13.19 5.78 4.52
C VAL A 128 13.21 5.74 6.07
N PRO A 129 14.16 6.35 6.79
CA PRO A 129 14.16 6.36 8.25
C PRO A 129 12.91 7.02 8.85
N HIS A 130 12.38 8.08 8.23
CA HIS A 130 11.19 8.77 8.70
C HIS A 130 9.94 7.90 8.52
N ILE A 131 9.81 7.24 7.36
CA ILE A 131 8.71 6.30 7.08
C ILE A 131 8.77 5.10 8.05
N ARG A 132 9.97 4.62 8.41
CA ARG A 132 10.15 3.54 9.40
C ARG A 132 9.75 3.95 10.82
N ARG A 133 9.82 5.24 11.16
CA ARG A 133 9.38 5.78 12.47
C ARG A 133 7.88 6.13 12.51
N MET A 134 7.20 6.19 11.37
CA MET A 134 5.75 6.38 11.35
C MET A 134 5.04 5.23 12.07
N ASN A 135 3.96 5.55 12.78
CA ASN A 135 3.02 4.54 13.23
C ASN A 135 2.40 3.84 12.01
N ASP A 136 1.87 2.64 12.22
CA ASP A 136 1.35 1.83 11.12
C ASP A 136 0.19 2.50 10.37
N ALA A 137 -0.66 3.26 11.07
CA ALA A 137 -1.80 3.93 10.44
C ALA A 137 -1.39 5.06 9.48
N ASP A 138 -0.40 5.87 9.86
CA ASP A 138 0.18 6.90 8.99
C ASP A 138 0.93 6.24 7.82
N ARG A 139 1.72 5.20 8.09
CA ARG A 139 2.44 4.45 7.06
C ARG A 139 1.49 3.83 6.04
N ASP A 140 0.46 3.12 6.48
CA ASP A 140 -0.53 2.49 5.60
C ASP A 140 -1.25 3.52 4.73
N THR A 141 -1.61 4.67 5.32
CA THR A 141 -2.21 5.79 4.59
C THR A 141 -1.28 6.29 3.49
N LEU A 142 0.01 6.47 3.80
CA LEU A 142 1.02 6.90 2.82
C LEU A 142 1.22 5.87 1.71
N LEU A 143 1.29 4.58 2.05
CA LEU A 143 1.56 3.53 1.07
C LEU A 143 0.36 3.26 0.16
N LEU A 144 -0.87 3.30 0.68
CA LEU A 144 -2.08 3.22 -0.15
C LEU A 144 -2.19 4.39 -1.12
N TYR A 145 -1.80 5.60 -0.69
CA TYR A 145 -1.74 6.76 -1.57
C TYR A 145 -0.63 6.62 -2.62
N ALA A 146 0.61 6.37 -2.20
CA ALA A 146 1.77 6.44 -3.08
C ALA A 146 1.96 5.21 -3.97
N TRP A 147 1.54 4.02 -3.52
CA TRP A 147 1.73 2.76 -4.25
C TRP A 147 0.42 2.08 -4.63
N GLY A 148 -0.66 2.33 -3.89
CA GLY A 148 -2.00 1.86 -4.25
C GLY A 148 -2.71 2.78 -5.24
N ASP A 149 -2.17 3.98 -5.49
CA ASP A 149 -2.76 5.01 -6.36
C ASP A 149 -4.23 5.32 -6.02
N LEU A 150 -4.55 5.24 -4.72
CA LEU A 150 -5.90 5.42 -4.21
C LEU A 150 -6.16 6.90 -3.88
N SER A 151 -7.39 7.36 -4.17
CA SER A 151 -7.91 8.63 -3.70
C SER A 151 -8.06 8.65 -2.17
N THR A 152 -8.23 9.83 -1.57
CA THR A 152 -8.46 9.95 -0.12
C THR A 152 -9.69 9.19 0.37
N GLU A 153 -10.74 9.17 -0.44
CA GLU A 153 -12.01 8.47 -0.20
C GLU A 153 -11.79 6.95 -0.28
N GLN A 154 -11.08 6.50 -1.31
CA GLN A 154 -10.74 5.09 -1.47
C GLN A 154 -9.83 4.58 -0.33
N ILE A 155 -8.90 5.40 0.15
CA ILE A 155 -8.06 5.07 1.31
C ILE A 155 -8.91 4.97 2.58
N ALA A 156 -9.87 5.88 2.74
CA ALA A 156 -10.81 5.86 3.86
C ALA A 156 -11.60 4.54 3.89
N ASP A 157 -12.08 4.11 2.73
CA ASP A 157 -12.78 2.83 2.57
C ASP A 157 -11.87 1.63 2.85
N ALA A 158 -10.67 1.61 2.26
CA ALA A 158 -9.69 0.55 2.44
C ALA A 158 -9.33 0.33 3.92
N LEU A 159 -9.14 1.43 4.66
CA LEU A 159 -8.74 1.42 6.07
C LEU A 159 -9.92 1.37 7.05
N GLY A 160 -11.15 1.63 6.61
CA GLY A 160 -12.33 1.72 7.47
C GLY A 160 -12.28 2.92 8.42
N VAL A 161 -11.84 4.08 7.93
CA VAL A 161 -11.73 5.32 8.73
C VAL A 161 -12.41 6.49 8.01
N PRO A 162 -12.83 7.57 8.71
CA PRO A 162 -13.40 8.75 8.05
C PRO A 162 -12.43 9.42 7.07
N VAL A 163 -12.93 9.99 5.97
CA VAL A 163 -12.09 10.70 4.98
C VAL A 163 -11.30 11.86 5.62
N GLY A 164 -11.91 12.58 6.57
CA GLY A 164 -11.23 13.64 7.33
C GLY A 164 -10.03 13.12 8.13
N THR A 165 -10.07 11.88 8.59
CA THR A 165 -8.93 11.21 9.25
C THR A 165 -7.79 11.02 8.26
N VAL A 166 -8.07 10.55 7.03
CA VAL A 166 -7.05 10.40 5.97
C VAL A 166 -6.40 11.74 5.65
N TRP A 167 -7.19 12.80 5.44
CA TRP A 167 -6.70 14.16 5.24
C TRP A 167 -5.81 14.64 6.40
N SER A 168 -6.23 14.42 7.64
CA SER A 168 -5.45 14.81 8.81
C SER A 168 -4.10 14.08 8.89
N ARG A 169 -4.07 12.79 8.54
CA ARG A 169 -2.84 11.98 8.48
C ARG A 169 -1.90 12.47 7.40
N ILE A 170 -2.39 12.66 6.17
CA ILE A 170 -1.58 13.18 5.05
C ILE A 170 -0.97 14.53 5.42
N ASN A 171 -1.77 15.47 5.94
CA ASN A 171 -1.27 16.79 6.32
C ASN A 171 -0.24 16.74 7.45
N ARG A 172 -0.44 15.87 8.44
CA ARG A 172 0.52 15.66 9.52
C ARG A 172 1.82 15.04 9.02
N MET A 173 1.76 14.03 8.14
CA MET A 173 2.94 13.42 7.52
C MET A 173 3.72 14.44 6.69
N ARG A 174 3.04 15.24 5.84
CA ARG A 174 3.67 16.31 5.07
C ARG A 174 4.40 17.33 5.95
N ARG A 175 3.79 17.75 7.07
CA ARG A 175 4.44 18.66 8.02
C ARG A 175 5.69 18.04 8.65
N LYS A 176 5.61 16.78 9.10
CA LYS A 176 6.77 16.09 9.69
C LYS A 176 7.91 15.93 8.68
N LEU A 177 7.59 15.47 7.47
CA LEU A 177 8.58 15.28 6.41
C LEU A 177 9.22 16.61 5.98
N ARG A 178 8.47 17.73 5.96
CA ARG A 178 9.01 19.08 5.67
C ARG A 178 9.90 19.62 6.80
N LEU A 179 9.64 19.27 8.06
CA LEU A 179 10.47 19.70 9.20
C LEU A 179 11.77 18.89 9.30
N GLU A 180 11.73 17.63 8.87
CA GLU A 180 12.84 16.69 9.01
C GLU A 180 13.75 16.63 7.77
N LEU A 181 13.26 17.09 6.62
CA LEU A 181 14.04 17.23 5.38
C LEU A 181 14.20 18.72 5.06
N PRO A 182 15.42 19.28 5.13
CA PRO A 182 15.68 20.61 4.61
C PRO A 182 15.22 20.67 3.15
N THR A 183 14.32 21.59 2.83
CA THR A 183 13.98 21.87 1.44
C THR A 183 15.21 22.49 0.79
N ASP A 184 15.76 21.86 -0.26
CA ASP A 184 16.52 22.61 -1.26
C ASP A 184 15.52 23.58 -1.92
N THR A 185 15.34 24.74 -1.31
CA THR A 185 14.79 25.92 -1.97
C THR A 185 15.85 26.42 -2.92
N SER A 186 15.93 25.81 -4.10
CA SER A 186 16.28 26.54 -5.31
C SER A 186 14.97 27.12 -5.83
N GLU A 187 14.70 28.36 -5.41
CA GLU A 187 13.78 29.25 -6.10
C GLU A 187 14.32 29.49 -7.51
N GLU A 188 13.51 29.24 -8.54
CA GLU A 188 13.58 29.92 -9.83
C GLU A 188 12.28 29.68 -10.60
N GLY A 189 11.55 30.76 -10.89
CA GLY A 189 10.45 30.79 -11.87
C GLY A 189 9.06 31.14 -11.33
N ASP A 190 8.91 32.35 -10.84
CA ASP A 190 7.66 33.12 -10.90
C ASP A 190 7.17 33.17 -12.37
N ASP A 191 6.00 32.57 -12.67
CA ASP A 191 4.94 33.24 -13.45
C ASP A 191 3.64 32.41 -13.52
N GLY A 192 2.51 33.04 -13.19
CA GLY A 192 1.23 32.78 -13.84
C GLY A 192 0.31 31.65 -13.35
N LEU A 193 -0.25 31.72 -12.13
CA LEU A 193 -1.55 31.09 -11.82
C LEU A 193 -2.53 32.07 -11.14
N ALA A 194 -2.74 33.21 -11.78
CA ALA A 194 -4.00 33.93 -11.68
C ALA A 194 -4.94 33.40 -12.77
N HIS A 195 -5.98 32.69 -12.34
CA HIS A 195 -7.32 32.54 -12.95
C HIS A 195 -7.83 31.11 -12.75
N ILE A 196 -8.82 30.96 -11.87
CA ILE A 196 -10.13 30.37 -12.15
C ILE A 196 -10.96 30.51 -10.86
N ARG A 197 -11.75 31.58 -10.83
CA ARG A 197 -13.00 31.68 -10.08
C ARG A 197 -13.94 32.57 -10.90
N ALA A 198 -14.92 31.93 -11.50
CA ALA A 198 -16.29 32.41 -11.68
C ALA A 198 -17.16 31.16 -11.89
#